data_AF-A0A948V8U7-F1
#
_entry.id   AF-A0A948V8U7-F1
#
_cell.length_a   1.000
_cell.length_b   1.000
_cell.length_c   1.000
_cell.angle_alpha   90.00
_cell.angle_beta   90.00
_cell.angle_gamma   90.00
#
_symmetry.space_group_name_H-M   'P 1'
#
loop_
_entity.id
_entity.type
_entity.pdbx_description
1 polymer ?
#
loop_
_entity_poly.entity_id
_entity_poly.type
_entity_poly.pdbx_seq_one_letter_code
_entity_poly.pdbx_strand_id
1 'polypeptide(L)'
;MNHSHSMTHGGNARPHVLPDGLFVGIWVGLLLLTAATVSASVFFPGKIGILVAVLVTPAKAALILMYFMHLKYEKPAFVAMFLVAVGILAIFMGLTFFDYLHR
;
A
#
# COMPACT_ATOMS: atom_id res chain seq x y z
N MET A 1 -41.27 38.38 30.92
CA MET A 1 -40.02 37.61 30.96
C MET A 1 -39.45 37.52 29.55
N ASN A 2 -38.31 38.16 29.27
CA ASN A 2 -37.63 38.12 27.97
C ASN A 2 -36.40 37.22 28.12
N HIS A 3 -36.45 36.00 27.58
CA HIS A 3 -35.32 35.08 27.59
C HIS A 3 -34.36 35.43 26.45
N SER A 4 -33.34 36.23 26.77
CA SER A 4 -32.17 36.40 25.92
C SER A 4 -31.26 35.18 26.06
N HIS A 5 -31.41 34.21 25.17
CA HIS A 5 -30.42 33.15 24.98
C HIS A 5 -29.20 33.72 24.26
N SER A 6 -28.17 34.04 25.03
CA SER A 6 -26.82 34.31 24.54
C SER A 6 -26.18 33.00 24.05
N MET A 7 -26.12 32.79 22.73
CA MET A 7 -25.26 31.77 22.14
C MET A 7 -23.84 32.32 22.08
N THR A 8 -22.98 31.87 23.01
CA THR A 8 -21.54 32.10 22.96
C THR A 8 -20.81 30.75 22.93
N HIS A 9 -19.69 30.76 22.19
CA HIS A 9 -18.67 29.70 21.99
C HIS A 9 -18.92 28.90 20.70
N GLY A 10 -18.24 29.16 19.57
CA GLY A 10 -16.92 29.78 19.42
C GLY A 10 -15.83 28.84 19.90
N GLY A 11 -15.52 27.82 19.10
CA GLY A 11 -14.54 26.80 19.45
C GLY A 11 -14.17 25.93 18.25
N ASN A 12 -13.40 26.50 17.33
CA ASN A 12 -12.51 25.86 16.36
C ASN A 12 -12.54 24.32 16.32
N ALA A 13 -13.50 23.75 15.60
CA ALA A 13 -13.39 22.38 15.11
C ALA A 13 -12.33 22.38 14.00
N ARG A 14 -11.04 22.41 14.37
CA ARG A 14 -9.96 22.13 13.42
C ARG A 14 -10.18 20.68 12.99
N PRO A 15 -10.51 20.40 11.72
CA PRO A 15 -10.46 19.02 11.26
C PRO A 15 -9.02 18.57 11.51
N HIS A 16 -8.84 17.58 12.37
CA HIS A 16 -7.55 16.91 12.54
C HIS A 16 -7.25 16.18 11.23
N VAL A 17 -6.83 16.94 10.22
CA VAL A 17 -6.18 16.42 9.03
C VAL A 17 -4.93 15.74 9.55
N LEU A 18 -4.94 14.41 9.47
CA LEU A 18 -3.74 13.59 9.60
C LEU A 18 -2.64 14.26 8.76
N PRO A 19 -1.37 14.25 9.19
CA PRO A 19 -0.30 14.96 8.50
C PRO A 19 -0.18 14.46 7.05
N ASP A 20 -0.80 15.20 6.11
CA ASP A 20 -0.94 14.85 4.70
C ASP A 20 0.41 14.60 4.01
N GLY A 21 1.49 15.16 4.58
CA GLY A 21 2.85 15.01 4.07
C GLY A 21 3.38 13.57 4.07
N LEU A 22 2.95 12.70 5.01
CA LEU A 22 3.40 11.31 5.02
C LEU A 22 2.86 10.55 3.79
N PHE A 23 1.58 10.74 3.46
CA PHE A 23 0.95 10.13 2.29
C PHE A 23 1.59 10.60 0.98
N VAL A 24 1.96 11.89 0.89
CA VAL A 24 2.68 12.43 -0.27
C VAL A 24 4.07 11.80 -0.41
N GLY A 25 4.81 11.62 0.70
CA GLY A 25 6.11 10.95 0.67
C GLY A 25 6.02 9.50 0.16
N ILE A 26 5.02 8.75 0.62
CA ILE A 26 4.79 7.37 0.17
C ILE A 26 4.34 7.35 -1.29
N TRP A 27 3.50 8.30 -1.71
CA TRP A 27 3.06 8.44 -3.10
C TRP A 27 4.25 8.65 -4.05
N VAL A 28 5.21 9.51 -3.67
CA VAL A 28 6.47 9.69 -4.43
C VAL A 28 7.27 8.39 -4.45
N GLY A 29 7.38 7.68 -3.33
CA GLY A 29 8.01 6.36 -3.28
C GLY A 29 7.37 5.35 -4.26
N LEU A 30 6.03 5.29 -4.30
CA LEU A 30 5.29 4.43 -5.23
C LEU A 30 5.53 4.80 -6.69
N LEU A 31 5.62 6.09 -6.99
CA LEU A 31 5.96 6.57 -8.33
C LEU A 31 7.38 6.14 -8.73
N LEU A 32 8.36 6.28 -7.83
CA LEU A 32 9.74 5.84 -8.08
C LEU A 32 9.82 4.34 -8.33
N LEU A 33 9.15 3.52 -7.51
CA LEU A 33 9.10 2.07 -7.71
C LEU A 33 8.43 1.72 -9.06
N THR A 34 7.37 2.44 -9.43
CA THR A 34 6.69 2.22 -10.72
C THR A 34 7.58 2.62 -11.90
N ALA A 35 8.27 3.76 -11.80
CA ALA A 35 9.23 4.20 -12.81
C ALA A 35 10.38 3.20 -12.96
N ALA A 36 10.86 2.61 -11.85
CA ALA A 36 11.87 1.57 -11.88
C ALA A 36 11.37 0.31 -12.62
N THR A 37 10.12 -0.12 -12.39
CA THR A 37 9.53 -1.25 -13.12
C THR A 37 9.37 -0.97 -14.61
N VAL A 38 8.89 0.22 -14.98
CA VAL A 38 8.76 0.62 -16.39
C VAL A 38 10.12 0.68 -17.07
N SER A 39 11.11 1.29 -16.41
CA SER A 39 12.48 1.36 -16.92
C SER A 39 13.07 -0.03 -17.10
N ALA A 40 12.90 -0.93 -16.13
CA ALA A 40 13.34 -2.32 -16.25
C ALA A 40 12.65 -3.04 -17.43
N SER A 41 11.36 -2.78 -17.65
CA SER A 41 10.61 -3.35 -18.77
C SER A 41 11.08 -2.82 -20.13
N VAL A 42 11.60 -1.61 -20.20
CA VAL A 42 12.08 -0.99 -21.45
C VAL A 42 13.54 -1.38 -21.75
N PHE A 43 14.41 -1.36 -20.74
CA PHE A 43 15.86 -1.62 -20.93
C PHE A 43 16.24 -3.10 -20.86
N PHE A 44 15.48 -3.94 -20.16
CA PHE A 44 15.77 -5.38 -20.01
C PHE A 44 14.60 -6.25 -20.49
N PRO A 45 14.27 -6.23 -21.80
CA PRO A 45 13.21 -7.06 -22.34
C PRO A 45 13.51 -8.55 -22.14
N GLY A 46 12.46 -9.32 -21.85
CA GLY A 46 12.55 -10.77 -21.66
C GLY A 46 12.64 -11.20 -20.18
N LYS A 47 13.36 -12.30 -19.91
CA LYS A 47 13.35 -12.99 -18.61
C LYS A 47 13.82 -12.10 -17.45
N ILE A 48 14.79 -11.22 -17.70
CA ILE A 48 15.35 -10.31 -16.68
C ILE A 48 14.33 -9.23 -16.27
N GLY A 49 13.63 -8.62 -17.23
CA GLY A 49 12.56 -7.66 -16.92
C GLY A 49 11.41 -8.28 -16.14
N ILE A 50 11.04 -9.53 -16.45
CA ILE A 50 10.01 -10.28 -15.71
C ILE A 50 10.47 -10.55 -14.28
N LEU A 51 11.72 -10.99 -14.07
CA LEU A 51 12.26 -11.23 -12.73
C LEU A 51 12.26 -9.94 -11.89
N VAL A 52 12.69 -8.82 -12.47
CA VAL A 52 12.66 -7.51 -11.80
C VAL A 52 11.23 -7.10 -11.48
N ALA A 53 10.28 -7.28 -12.40
CA ALA A 53 8.88 -6.94 -12.17
C ALA A 53 8.28 -7.77 -11.01
N VAL A 54 8.56 -9.08 -10.95
CA VAL A 54 8.08 -9.96 -9.88
C VAL A 54 8.68 -9.59 -8.52
N LEU A 55 9.93 -9.10 -8.47
CA LEU A 55 10.57 -8.68 -7.23
C LEU A 55 10.13 -7.28 -6.75
N VAL A 56 9.96 -6.32 -7.67
CA VAL A 56 9.61 -4.93 -7.32
C VAL A 56 8.11 -4.77 -6.99
N THR A 57 7.25 -5.56 -7.63
CA THR A 57 5.80 -5.52 -7.40
C THR A 57 5.39 -5.77 -5.94
N PRO A 58 5.87 -6.80 -5.23
CA PRO A 58 5.51 -7.03 -3.83
C PRO A 58 6.03 -5.92 -2.91
N ALA A 59 7.18 -5.31 -3.20
CA ALA A 59 7.67 -4.15 -2.43
C ALA A 59 6.72 -2.95 -2.55
N LYS A 60 6.20 -2.69 -3.76
CA LYS A 60 5.17 -1.67 -3.99
C LYS A 60 3.88 -1.99 -3.21
N ALA A 61 3.43 -3.25 -3.27
CA ALA A 61 2.23 -3.69 -2.56
C ALA A 61 2.38 -3.57 -1.04
N ALA A 62 3.54 -3.91 -0.47
CA ALA A 62 3.83 -3.76 0.95
C ALA A 62 3.76 -2.28 1.41
N LEU A 63 4.29 -1.35 0.61
CA LEU A 63 4.23 0.08 0.89
C LEU A 63 2.78 0.59 0.91
N ILE A 64 1.96 0.16 -0.06
CA ILE A 64 0.53 0.50 -0.11
C ILE A 64 -0.18 -0.04 1.13
N LEU A 65 0.06 -1.30 1.46
CA LEU A 65 -0.62 -1.99 2.53
C LEU A 65 -0.31 -1.40 3.91
N MET A 66 0.97 -1.14 4.20
CA MET A 66 1.36 -0.60 5.51
C MET A 66 0.78 0.78 5.78
N TYR A 67 0.66 1.63 4.75
CA TYR A 67 0.33 3.04 4.94
C TYR A 67 -1.04 3.46 4.41
N PHE A 68 -1.42 3.09 3.18
CA PHE A 68 -2.72 3.49 2.61
C PHE A 68 -3.87 2.62 3.11
N MET A 69 -3.63 1.34 3.37
CA MET A 69 -4.63 0.46 3.99
C MET A 69 -4.63 0.55 5.52
N HIS A 70 -3.89 1.50 6.09
CA HIS A 70 -3.80 1.75 7.52
C HIS A 70 -3.43 0.50 8.35
N LEU A 71 -2.84 -0.54 7.73
CA LEU A 71 -2.62 -1.84 8.36
C LEU A 71 -1.66 -1.74 9.56
N LYS A 72 -0.75 -0.76 9.54
CA LYS A 72 0.14 -0.44 10.67
C LYS A 72 -0.62 0.05 11.93
N TYR A 73 -1.82 0.59 11.75
CA TYR A 73 -2.64 1.20 12.81
C TYR A 73 -3.91 0.39 13.11
N GLU A 74 -4.14 -0.68 12.35
CA GLU A 74 -5.26 -1.61 12.53
C GLU A 74 -4.95 -2.70 13.55
N LYS A 75 -5.98 -3.45 13.97
CA LYS A 75 -5.81 -4.54 14.94
C LYS A 75 -4.86 -5.62 14.40
N PRO A 76 -3.99 -6.22 15.23
CA PRO A 76 -3.02 -7.24 14.79
C PRO A 76 -3.69 -8.48 14.15
N ALA A 77 -4.96 -8.75 14.48
CA ALA A 77 -5.75 -9.79 13.84
C ALA A 77 -5.96 -9.59 12.33
N PHE A 78 -6.17 -8.35 11.87
CA PHE A 78 -6.31 -8.04 10.44
C PHE A 78 -4.98 -8.23 9.70
N VAL A 79 -3.87 -7.87 10.34
CA VAL A 79 -2.52 -8.10 9.81
C VAL A 79 -2.27 -9.60 9.63
N ALA A 80 -2.61 -10.41 10.62
CA ALA A 80 -2.46 -11.87 10.57
C ALA A 80 -3.32 -12.50 9.46
N MET A 81 -4.60 -12.12 9.36
CA MET A 81 -5.50 -12.62 8.32
C MET A 81 -4.97 -12.29 6.92
N PHE A 82 -4.48 -11.06 6.72
CA PHE A 82 -3.92 -10.65 5.45
C PHE A 82 -2.61 -11.38 5.11
N LEU A 83 -1.71 -11.56 6.07
CA LEU A 83 -0.49 -12.34 5.88
C LEU A 83 -0.79 -13.79 5.49
N VAL A 84 -1.82 -14.40 6.08
CA VAL A 84 -2.29 -15.74 5.67
C VAL A 84 -2.79 -15.73 4.23
N ALA A 85 -3.61 -14.73 3.84
CA ALA A 85 -4.09 -14.62 2.47
C ALA A 85 -2.95 -14.45 1.44
N VAL A 86 -1.97 -13.60 1.74
CA VAL A 86 -0.76 -13.43 0.91
C VAL A 86 0.10 -14.69 0.90
N GLY A 87 0.22 -15.40 2.02
CA GLY A 87 0.93 -16.67 2.09
C GLY A 87 0.30 -17.73 1.19
N ILE A 88 -1.03 -17.87 1.22
CA ILE A 88 -1.78 -18.76 0.34
C ILE A 88 -1.55 -18.37 -1.12
N LEU A 89 -1.68 -17.08 -1.46
CA LEU A 89 -1.43 -16.57 -2.82
C LEU A 89 -0.01 -16.90 -3.30
N ALA A 90 1.00 -16.69 -2.44
CA ALA A 90 2.40 -16.97 -2.75
C ALA A 90 2.65 -18.47 -3.00
N ILE A 91 2.00 -19.35 -2.22
CA ILE A 91 2.06 -20.80 -2.43
C ILE A 91 1.47 -21.17 -3.79
N PHE A 92 0.27 -20.66 -4.11
CA PHE A 92 -0.35 -20.90 -5.43
C PHE A 92 0.54 -20.41 -6.57
N MET A 93 1.07 -19.18 -6.48
CA MET A 93 2.02 -18.64 -7.45
C MET A 93 3.24 -19.54 -7.63
N GLY A 94 3.85 -20.00 -6.53
CA GLY A 94 5.00 -20.90 -6.56
C GLY A 94 4.70 -22.24 -7.22
N LEU A 95 3.55 -22.86 -6.88
CA LEU A 95 3.11 -24.10 -7.50
C LEU A 95 2.86 -23.94 -9.01
N THR A 96 2.20 -22.86 -9.42
CA THR A 96 1.97 -22.57 -10.85
C THR A 96 3.28 -22.39 -11.61
N PHE A 97 4.26 -21.67 -11.05
CA PHE A 97 5.57 -21.54 -11.67
C PHE A 97 6.33 -22.87 -11.73
N PHE A 98 6.25 -23.68 -10.69
CA PHE A 98 6.87 -25.01 -10.65
C PHE A 98 6.27 -25.93 -11.72
N ASP A 99 4.95 -25.90 -11.90
CA ASP A 99 4.23 -26.65 -12.93
C ASP A 99 4.65 -26.20 -14.35
N TYR A 100 4.71 -24.89 -14.60
CA TYR A 100 5.21 -24.34 -15.86
C TYR A 100 6.66 -24.72 -16.17
N LEU A 101 7.51 -24.87 -15.16
CA LEU A 101 8.92 -25.24 -15.35
C LEU A 101 9.09 -26.73 -15.68
N HIS A 102 8.17 -27.58 -15.25
CA HIS A 102 8.20 -29.03 -15.46
C HIS A 102 7.39 -29.50 -16.67
N ARG A 103 6.82 -28.58 -17.45
CA ARG A 103 6.11 -28.84 -18.70
C ARG A 103 6.96 -28.50 -19.92
#